data_AF-A0A7S1WQI6-F1
#
_entry.id   AF-A0A7S1WQI6-F1
#
_cell.length_a   1.000
_cell.length_b   1.000
_cell.length_c   1.000
_cell.angle_alpha   90.00
_cell.angle_beta   90.00
_cell.angle_gamma   90.00
#
_symmetry.space_group_name_H-M   'P 1'
#
loop_
_entity.id
_entity.type
_entity.pdbx_description
1 polymer ?
#
loop_
_entity_poly.entity_id
_entity_poly.type
_entity_poly.pdbx_seq_one_letter_code
_entity_poly.pdbx_strand_id
1 'polypeptide(L)'
;GIVAGLGAITFGVLGAVLLNSSSAIFEKRIDYVTGDTSAAFDIEEHVQGPLLLSYELPGMHLNGKRFVESKDDFLVGSFISRQTCEGAKDLGDVRWRRSPNRPCSTDSVCSRVERAGAFRPCGLVALSMFTDQYELRNLDTGLNISLDQRDIALPRDAEIFKDKFVRVENQTIDFTVEGEPSWLEEGAFFEHFKVWYRTPASPHVRNLWATIQGPLTKGRYEIRFVENSPVWTDEWIDMKEPKKTVLLSQAHTLGSRGACKFLGVICTVFCCAQVAMTFFFCFALPLLKD
;
A
#
# COMPACT_ATOMS: atom_id res chain seq x y z
N GLY A 1 39.48 16.75 12.35
CA GLY A 1 39.97 15.46 12.87
C GLY A 1 38.96 14.81 13.80
N ILE A 2 39.00 15.13 15.10
CA ILE A 2 38.25 14.41 16.15
C ILE A 2 36.74 14.35 15.92
N VAL A 3 36.10 15.47 15.55
CA VAL A 3 34.65 15.50 15.25
C VAL A 3 34.28 14.59 14.07
N ALA A 4 35.12 14.56 13.03
CA ALA A 4 34.91 13.67 11.88
C ALA A 4 35.13 12.19 12.28
N GLY A 5 36.08 11.90 13.16
CA GLY A 5 36.30 10.56 13.70
C GLY A 5 35.12 10.04 14.52
N LEU A 6 34.53 10.88 15.37
CA LEU A 6 33.32 10.54 16.12
C LEU A 6 32.11 10.31 15.19
N GLY A 7 31.95 11.14 14.17
CA GLY A 7 30.94 10.93 13.14
C GLY A 7 31.10 9.58 12.43
N ALA A 8 32.34 9.23 12.05
CA ALA A 8 32.59 7.98 11.33
C ALA A 8 32.14 6.76 12.16
N ILE A 9 32.40 6.77 13.47
CA ILE A 9 31.98 5.70 14.38
C ILE A 9 30.45 5.63 14.46
N THR A 10 29.76 6.76 14.65
CA THR A 10 28.30 6.75 14.81
C THR A 10 27.60 6.28 13.53
N PHE A 11 27.98 6.82 12.37
CA PHE A 11 27.42 6.40 11.09
C PHE A 11 27.81 4.97 10.71
N GLY A 12 29.01 4.51 11.08
CA GLY A 12 29.46 3.13 10.88
C GLY A 12 28.61 2.14 11.67
N VAL A 13 28.41 2.39 12.97
CA VAL A 13 27.57 1.55 13.83
C VAL A 13 26.13 1.55 13.36
N LEU A 14 25.54 2.73 13.09
CA LEU A 14 24.17 2.84 12.61
C LEU A 14 23.97 2.14 11.26
N GLY A 15 24.90 2.32 10.33
CA GLY A 15 24.88 1.66 9.02
C GLY A 15 24.94 0.14 9.15
N ALA A 16 25.85 -0.38 9.98
CA ALA A 16 25.96 -1.82 10.24
C ALA A 16 24.67 -2.41 10.84
N VAL A 17 24.10 -1.75 11.84
CA VAL A 17 22.83 -2.18 12.48
C VAL A 17 21.68 -2.20 11.47
N LEU A 18 21.53 -1.15 10.66
CA LEU A 18 20.45 -1.05 9.67
C LEU A 18 20.58 -2.07 8.55
N LEU A 19 21.79 -2.30 8.04
CA LEU A 19 22.04 -3.30 7.00
C LEU A 19 21.81 -4.72 7.51
N ASN A 20 22.28 -5.04 8.73
CA ASN A 20 22.05 -6.33 9.36
C ASN A 20 20.56 -6.57 9.62
N SER A 21 19.84 -5.54 10.08
CA SER A 21 18.39 -5.61 10.26
C SER A 21 17.67 -5.82 8.93
N SER A 22 18.09 -5.13 7.86
CA SER A 22 17.51 -5.29 6.52
C SER A 22 17.68 -6.70 5.96
N SER A 23 18.82 -7.36 6.20
CA SER A 23 19.03 -8.75 5.77
C SER A 23 18.16 -9.76 6.51
N ALA A 24 17.77 -9.46 7.75
CA ALA A 24 16.96 -10.36 8.58
C ALA A 24 15.45 -10.27 8.30
N ILE A 25 14.97 -9.19 7.69
CA ILE A 25 13.55 -8.99 7.41
C ILE A 25 13.09 -9.88 6.25
N PHE A 26 12.14 -10.77 6.52
CA PHE A 26 11.48 -11.58 5.49
C PHE A 26 10.62 -10.71 4.57
N GLU A 27 10.78 -10.91 3.26
CA GLU A 27 9.97 -10.28 2.22
C GLU A 27 9.80 -11.24 1.02
N LYS A 28 8.55 -11.50 0.63
CA LYS A 28 8.20 -12.31 -0.54
C LYS A 28 7.28 -11.52 -1.48
N ARG A 29 7.67 -11.43 -2.74
CA ARG A 29 6.95 -10.76 -3.83
C ARG A 29 6.33 -11.80 -4.75
N ILE A 30 5.06 -11.62 -5.08
CA ILE A 30 4.27 -12.51 -5.94
C ILE A 30 3.61 -11.63 -6.99
N ASP A 31 4.14 -11.63 -8.20
CA ASP A 31 3.58 -10.88 -9.31
C ASP A 31 2.42 -11.65 -9.94
N TYR A 32 1.37 -10.95 -10.37
CA TYR A 32 0.21 -11.50 -11.04
C TYR A 32 -0.41 -10.50 -12.01
N VAL A 33 -1.15 -11.00 -13.00
CA VAL A 33 -1.82 -10.22 -14.04
C VAL A 33 -3.33 -10.49 -14.05
N THR A 34 -4.09 -9.75 -14.87
CA THR A 34 -5.51 -10.06 -15.06
C THR A 34 -5.70 -11.49 -15.54
N GLY A 35 -6.68 -12.20 -14.96
CA GLY A 35 -7.04 -13.55 -15.38
C GLY A 35 -6.34 -14.65 -14.60
N ASP A 36 -5.26 -14.33 -13.88
CA ASP A 36 -4.66 -15.26 -12.94
C ASP A 36 -5.66 -15.60 -11.82
N THR A 37 -5.76 -16.88 -11.49
CA THR A 37 -6.65 -17.38 -10.42
C THR A 37 -5.89 -17.69 -9.13
N SER A 38 -4.61 -18.05 -9.24
CA SER A 38 -3.73 -18.29 -8.10
C SER A 38 -2.26 -18.24 -8.49
N ALA A 39 -1.40 -18.07 -7.48
CA ALA A 39 0.05 -18.16 -7.61
C ALA A 39 0.65 -18.96 -6.45
N ALA A 40 1.45 -19.98 -6.78
CA ALA A 40 2.15 -20.79 -5.80
C ALA A 40 3.53 -20.21 -5.49
N PHE A 41 3.95 -20.30 -4.23
CA PHE A 41 5.25 -19.84 -3.79
C PHE A 41 5.78 -20.63 -2.60
N ASP A 42 7.10 -20.69 -2.48
CA ASP A 42 7.77 -21.38 -1.37
C ASP A 42 8.26 -20.40 -0.30
N ILE A 43 8.09 -20.82 0.96
CA ILE A 43 8.68 -20.21 2.14
C ILE A 43 9.84 -21.11 2.58
N GLU A 44 11.06 -20.60 2.48
CA GLU A 44 12.30 -21.38 2.68
C GLU A 44 12.62 -21.63 4.16
N GLU A 45 12.21 -20.71 5.02
CA GLU A 45 12.52 -20.69 6.46
C GLU A 45 11.28 -20.34 7.26
N HIS A 46 11.23 -20.80 8.52
CA HIS A 46 10.13 -20.47 9.42
C HIS A 46 10.12 -18.97 9.73
N VAL A 47 9.03 -18.28 9.39
CA VAL A 47 8.89 -16.83 9.59
C VAL A 47 8.08 -16.56 10.85
N GLN A 48 8.70 -15.89 11.81
CA GLN A 48 8.06 -15.52 13.07
C GLN A 48 7.36 -14.16 13.00
N GLY A 49 6.34 -13.99 13.84
CA GLY A 49 5.70 -12.70 14.10
C GLY A 49 4.59 -12.36 13.13
N PRO A 50 3.96 -11.18 13.30
CA PRO A 50 2.91 -10.75 12.42
C PRO A 50 3.48 -10.40 11.04
N LEU A 51 2.88 -10.97 10.00
CA LEU A 51 3.19 -10.63 8.62
C LEU A 51 2.16 -9.65 8.07
N LEU A 52 2.63 -8.79 7.19
CA LEU A 52 1.83 -7.81 6.48
C LEU A 52 1.67 -8.28 5.04
N LEU A 53 0.43 -8.43 4.60
CA LEU A 53 0.07 -8.64 3.21
C LEU A 53 -0.29 -7.28 2.62
N SER A 54 0.53 -6.78 1.71
CA SER A 54 0.30 -5.53 0.97
C SER A 54 0.12 -5.83 -0.52
N TYR A 55 -0.57 -4.96 -1.25
CA TYR A 55 -0.49 -4.94 -2.71
C TYR A 55 0.42 -3.80 -3.15
N GLU A 56 1.09 -4.00 -4.28
CA GLU A 56 1.83 -2.98 -4.98
C GLU A 56 1.34 -2.80 -6.42
N LEU A 57 1.24 -1.55 -6.83
CA LEU A 57 0.91 -1.15 -8.19
C LEU A 57 2.08 -0.28 -8.72
N PRO A 58 2.91 -0.80 -9.63
CA PRO A 58 4.02 -0.06 -10.19
C PRO A 58 3.54 0.99 -11.19
N GLY A 59 4.24 2.13 -11.29
CA GLY A 59 4.06 3.12 -12.35
C GLY A 59 2.73 3.91 -12.31
N MET A 60 2.08 3.97 -11.17
CA MET A 60 0.81 4.67 -10.97
C MET A 60 1.02 6.14 -10.62
N HIS A 61 0.73 7.07 -11.52
CA HIS A 61 0.87 8.52 -11.25
C HIS A 61 -0.29 9.10 -10.42
N LEU A 62 -0.62 8.48 -9.28
CA LEU A 62 -1.73 8.91 -8.41
C LEU A 62 -1.42 10.18 -7.60
N ASN A 63 -0.17 10.65 -7.61
CA ASN A 63 0.23 11.88 -6.94
C ASN A 63 0.04 13.15 -7.80
N GLY A 64 -0.56 13.03 -8.99
CA GLY A 64 -0.87 14.17 -9.84
C GLY A 64 -1.92 15.08 -9.20
N LYS A 65 -1.71 16.41 -9.28
CA LYS A 65 -2.60 17.43 -8.67
C LYS A 65 -4.09 17.16 -8.93
N ARG A 66 -4.47 16.96 -10.19
CA ARG A 66 -5.88 16.70 -10.58
C ARG A 66 -6.45 15.44 -9.95
N PHE A 67 -5.64 14.40 -9.78
CA PHE A 67 -6.09 13.17 -9.14
C PHE A 67 -6.22 13.37 -7.63
N VAL A 68 -5.24 14.01 -7.00
CA VAL A 68 -5.22 14.31 -5.55
C VAL A 68 -6.40 15.20 -5.14
N GLU A 69 -6.73 16.22 -5.94
CA GLU A 69 -7.88 17.12 -5.75
C GLU A 69 -9.21 16.45 -6.08
N SER A 70 -9.20 15.30 -6.78
CA SER A 70 -10.41 14.61 -7.21
C SER A 70 -10.98 13.70 -6.12
N LYS A 71 -11.42 14.33 -5.03
CA LYS A 71 -11.99 13.69 -3.85
C LYS A 71 -13.31 14.35 -3.46
N ASP A 72 -14.10 13.62 -2.69
CA ASP A 72 -15.28 14.16 -2.03
C ASP A 72 -14.86 15.22 -0.99
N ASP A 73 -15.35 16.46 -1.17
CA ASP A 73 -15.02 17.61 -0.34
C ASP A 73 -15.55 17.45 1.09
N PHE A 74 -16.66 16.74 1.29
CA PHE A 74 -17.15 16.48 2.64
C PHE A 74 -16.18 15.58 3.43
N LEU A 75 -15.52 14.63 2.75
CA LEU A 75 -14.63 13.67 3.40
C LEU A 75 -13.27 14.24 3.80
N VAL A 76 -12.69 15.12 2.99
CA VAL A 76 -11.30 15.58 3.19
C VAL A 76 -11.10 17.06 2.87
N GLY A 77 -12.19 17.79 2.63
CA GLY A 77 -12.18 19.22 2.40
C GLY A 77 -11.44 19.95 3.53
N SER A 78 -10.65 20.93 3.12
CA SER A 78 -9.93 21.81 4.04
C SER A 78 -10.01 23.23 3.49
N PHE A 79 -9.82 24.22 4.36
CA PHE A 79 -9.78 25.63 3.97
C PHE A 79 -8.65 25.95 2.95
N ILE A 80 -7.65 25.07 2.80
CA ILE A 80 -6.44 25.32 2.00
C ILE A 80 -6.50 24.62 0.64
N SER A 81 -7.12 23.45 0.55
CA SER A 81 -7.14 22.64 -0.68
C SER A 81 -8.57 22.37 -1.10
N ARG A 82 -8.95 22.92 -2.27
CA ARG A 82 -10.25 22.70 -2.88
C ARG A 82 -10.33 21.28 -3.44
N GLN A 83 -11.26 20.49 -2.92
CA GLN A 83 -11.56 19.18 -3.49
C GLN A 83 -12.69 19.30 -4.52
N THR A 84 -12.73 18.40 -5.48
CA THR A 84 -13.75 18.39 -6.53
C THR A 84 -14.05 16.98 -7.01
N CYS A 85 -15.30 16.69 -7.35
CA CYS A 85 -15.65 15.44 -8.00
C CYS A 85 -15.77 15.57 -9.53
N GLU A 86 -15.29 16.66 -10.13
CA GLU A 86 -15.36 16.89 -11.57
C GLU A 86 -14.79 15.71 -12.40
N GLY A 87 -15.61 15.15 -13.29
CA GLY A 87 -15.26 14.00 -14.14
C GLY A 87 -15.35 12.63 -13.46
N ALA A 88 -15.90 12.57 -12.24
CA ALA A 88 -16.23 11.36 -11.48
C ALA A 88 -17.33 11.66 -10.43
N LYS A 89 -18.54 11.98 -10.89
CA LYS A 89 -19.67 12.41 -10.03
C LYS A 89 -20.81 11.40 -9.95
N ASP A 90 -20.99 10.60 -11.00
CA ASP A 90 -22.21 9.80 -11.14
C ASP A 90 -21.91 8.38 -11.63
N LEU A 91 -22.97 7.57 -11.67
CA LEU A 91 -22.91 6.18 -12.14
C LEU A 91 -22.48 6.09 -13.62
N GLY A 92 -22.73 7.12 -14.43
CA GLY A 92 -22.28 7.18 -15.81
C GLY A 92 -20.76 7.22 -15.91
N ASP A 93 -20.11 8.08 -15.11
CA ASP A 93 -18.64 8.14 -15.01
C ASP A 93 -18.06 6.81 -14.51
N VAL A 94 -18.69 6.19 -13.51
CA VAL A 94 -18.25 4.90 -12.96
C VAL A 94 -18.34 3.79 -14.01
N ARG A 95 -19.49 3.69 -14.71
CA ARG A 95 -19.69 2.73 -15.81
C ARG A 95 -18.65 2.90 -16.90
N TRP A 96 -18.47 4.14 -17.36
CA TRP A 96 -17.53 4.44 -18.44
C TRP A 96 -16.08 4.10 -18.08
N ARG A 97 -15.65 4.36 -16.84
CA ARG A 97 -14.25 4.18 -16.46
C ARG A 97 -13.95 2.77 -15.95
N ARG A 98 -14.83 2.14 -15.16
CA ARG A 98 -14.56 0.83 -14.54
C ARG A 98 -15.13 -0.37 -15.28
N SER A 99 -16.11 -0.13 -16.16
CA SER A 99 -16.82 -1.20 -16.85
C SER A 99 -17.29 -0.77 -18.25
N PRO A 100 -16.43 -0.13 -19.09
CA PRO A 100 -16.85 0.49 -20.36
C PRO A 100 -17.55 -0.45 -21.34
N ASN A 101 -17.26 -1.76 -21.26
CA ASN A 101 -17.79 -2.80 -22.14
C ASN A 101 -18.25 -4.05 -21.38
N ARG A 102 -18.47 -3.94 -20.06
CA ARG A 102 -18.82 -5.08 -19.20
C ARG A 102 -20.02 -4.72 -18.33
N PRO A 103 -20.84 -5.68 -17.90
CA PRO A 103 -21.90 -5.41 -16.93
C PRO A 103 -21.31 -4.94 -15.59
N CYS A 104 -21.97 -3.99 -14.92
CA CYS A 104 -21.50 -3.52 -13.61
C CYS A 104 -21.45 -4.62 -12.54
N SER A 105 -22.21 -5.70 -12.71
CA SER A 105 -22.14 -6.88 -11.85
C SER A 105 -20.77 -7.57 -11.84
N THR A 106 -19.88 -7.29 -12.80
CA THR A 106 -18.52 -7.85 -12.86
C THR A 106 -17.45 -6.98 -12.19
N ASP A 107 -17.83 -5.81 -11.67
CA ASP A 107 -16.94 -4.91 -10.94
C ASP A 107 -17.56 -4.57 -9.57
N SER A 108 -16.81 -4.81 -8.49
CA SER A 108 -17.32 -4.64 -7.13
C SER A 108 -17.71 -3.19 -6.82
N VAL A 109 -16.99 -2.19 -7.34
CA VAL A 109 -17.37 -0.78 -7.16
C VAL A 109 -18.60 -0.45 -7.99
N CYS A 110 -18.63 -0.77 -9.29
CA CYS A 110 -19.77 -0.39 -10.12
C CYS A 110 -21.08 -1.02 -9.65
N SER A 111 -21.08 -2.32 -9.31
CA SER A 111 -22.26 -3.01 -8.78
C SER A 111 -22.77 -2.38 -7.48
N ARG A 112 -21.87 -1.90 -6.61
CA ARG A 112 -22.22 -1.21 -5.36
C ARG A 112 -22.80 0.16 -5.60
N VAL A 113 -22.22 0.94 -6.52
CA VAL A 113 -22.74 2.26 -6.90
C VAL A 113 -24.13 2.13 -7.53
N GLU A 114 -24.33 1.14 -8.40
CA GLU A 114 -25.63 0.86 -9.00
C GLU A 114 -26.68 0.49 -7.94
N ARG A 115 -26.31 -0.33 -6.95
CA ARG A 115 -27.19 -0.70 -5.83
C ARG A 115 -27.52 0.48 -4.92
N ALA A 116 -26.54 1.31 -4.60
CA ALA A 116 -26.73 2.49 -3.77
C ALA A 116 -27.56 3.58 -4.47
N GLY A 117 -27.53 3.62 -5.80
CA GLY A 117 -28.21 4.63 -6.61
C GLY A 117 -27.52 6.00 -6.60
N ALA A 118 -26.40 6.14 -5.89
CA ALA A 118 -25.61 7.35 -5.79
C ALA A 118 -24.11 7.01 -5.73
N PHE A 119 -23.28 7.85 -6.36
CA PHE A 119 -21.82 7.71 -6.29
C PHE A 119 -21.26 8.58 -5.17
N ARG A 120 -21.49 8.15 -3.93
CA ARG A 120 -20.92 8.77 -2.72
C ARG A 120 -20.10 7.77 -1.91
N PRO A 121 -18.85 8.10 -1.53
CA PRO A 121 -18.11 9.31 -1.89
C PRO A 121 -17.73 9.35 -3.38
N CYS A 122 -17.67 10.57 -3.92
CA CYS A 122 -17.34 10.83 -5.32
C CYS A 122 -15.85 11.14 -5.54
N GLY A 123 -15.46 11.34 -6.81
CA GLY A 123 -14.10 11.69 -7.22
C GLY A 123 -13.28 10.52 -7.75
N LEU A 124 -12.23 10.82 -8.51
CA LEU A 124 -11.38 9.82 -9.16
C LEU A 124 -10.63 8.96 -8.14
N VAL A 125 -10.32 9.48 -6.96
CA VAL A 125 -9.69 8.67 -5.90
C VAL A 125 -10.64 7.58 -5.43
N ALA A 126 -11.91 7.90 -5.18
CA ALA A 126 -12.94 6.92 -4.82
C ALA A 126 -13.19 5.94 -5.98
N LEU A 127 -13.35 6.48 -7.19
CA LEU A 127 -13.65 5.70 -8.40
C LEU A 127 -12.56 4.68 -8.70
N SER A 128 -11.31 5.01 -8.43
CA SER A 128 -10.15 4.17 -8.74
C SER A 128 -9.84 3.12 -7.66
N MET A 129 -10.69 2.94 -6.64
CA MET A 129 -10.41 2.01 -5.55
C MET A 129 -9.93 0.62 -6.04
N PHE A 130 -8.84 0.16 -5.42
CA PHE A 130 -8.33 -1.20 -5.60
C PHE A 130 -9.30 -2.21 -4.98
N THR A 131 -9.59 -3.29 -5.71
CA THR A 131 -10.72 -4.19 -5.42
C THR A 131 -10.36 -5.66 -5.36
N ASP A 132 -9.11 -6.03 -5.65
CA ASP A 132 -8.75 -7.45 -5.65
C ASP A 132 -8.82 -8.05 -4.24
N GLN A 133 -9.20 -9.32 -4.20
CA GLN A 133 -9.39 -10.09 -2.97
C GLN A 133 -8.51 -11.32 -2.98
N TYR A 134 -7.96 -11.64 -1.81
CA TYR A 134 -6.98 -12.73 -1.67
C TYR A 134 -7.43 -13.77 -0.66
N GLU A 135 -7.10 -15.03 -0.94
CA GLU A 135 -7.08 -16.11 0.03
C GLU A 135 -5.67 -16.69 0.07
N LEU A 136 -5.19 -17.09 1.26
CA LEU A 136 -3.89 -17.73 1.41
C LEU A 136 -4.07 -19.15 1.95
N ARG A 137 -3.45 -20.12 1.30
CA ARG A 137 -3.50 -21.54 1.69
C ARG A 137 -2.10 -22.12 1.79
N ASN A 138 -1.87 -22.93 2.81
CA ASN A 138 -0.71 -23.79 2.91
C ASN A 138 -1.00 -25.09 2.13
N LEU A 139 -0.22 -25.37 1.08
CA LEU A 139 -0.43 -26.53 0.20
C LEU A 139 0.04 -27.84 0.83
N ASP A 140 1.01 -27.80 1.74
CA ASP A 140 1.56 -29.00 2.39
C ASP A 140 0.60 -29.56 3.44
N THR A 141 -0.08 -28.68 4.17
CA THR A 141 -1.06 -29.05 5.22
C THR A 141 -2.51 -28.99 4.74
N GLY A 142 -2.78 -28.31 3.62
CA GLY A 142 -4.13 -28.05 3.11
C GLY A 142 -4.91 -27.00 3.91
N LEU A 143 -4.29 -26.34 4.88
CA LEU A 143 -4.95 -25.37 5.77
C LEU A 143 -5.01 -23.96 5.16
N ASN A 144 -6.14 -23.29 5.33
CA ASN A 144 -6.29 -21.87 4.99
C ASN A 144 -5.66 -21.00 6.09
N ILE A 145 -4.88 -20.01 5.67
CA ILE A 145 -4.26 -19.03 6.55
C ILE A 145 -5.22 -17.84 6.70
N SER A 146 -5.54 -17.49 7.94
CA SER A 146 -6.42 -16.35 8.24
C SER A 146 -5.74 -15.03 7.87
N LEU A 147 -6.39 -14.24 7.03
CA LEU A 147 -5.97 -12.89 6.65
C LEU A 147 -6.87 -11.88 7.38
N ASP A 148 -6.35 -11.23 8.42
CA ASP A 148 -7.11 -10.25 9.20
C ASP A 148 -7.08 -8.88 8.52
N GLN A 149 -8.24 -8.44 8.05
CA GLN A 149 -8.44 -7.19 7.30
C GLN A 149 -8.98 -6.05 8.18
N ARG A 150 -9.09 -6.27 9.49
CA ARG A 150 -9.56 -5.27 10.46
C ARG A 150 -8.40 -4.38 10.89
N ASP A 151 -8.72 -3.13 11.24
CA ASP A 151 -7.78 -2.15 11.82
C ASP A 151 -6.47 -1.97 11.04
N ILE A 152 -6.53 -2.13 9.71
CA ILE A 152 -5.39 -1.95 8.80
C ILE A 152 -5.17 -0.49 8.41
N ALA A 153 -6.21 0.35 8.53
CA ALA A 153 -6.09 1.78 8.35
C ALA A 153 -5.34 2.42 9.52
N LEU A 154 -4.65 3.54 9.27
CA LEU A 154 -4.03 4.28 10.35
C LEU A 154 -5.11 4.81 11.31
N PRO A 155 -4.86 4.85 12.64
CA PRO A 155 -5.84 5.34 13.60
C PRO A 155 -6.35 6.75 13.28
N ARG A 156 -5.46 7.64 12.82
CA ARG A 156 -5.82 9.00 12.39
C ARG A 156 -6.71 9.02 11.14
N ASP A 157 -6.51 8.09 10.20
CA ASP A 157 -7.39 7.98 9.03
C ASP A 157 -8.78 7.53 9.49
N ALA A 158 -8.86 6.55 10.39
CA ALA A 158 -10.14 6.10 10.96
C ALA A 158 -10.89 7.25 11.68
N GLU A 159 -10.19 8.13 12.39
CA GLU A 159 -10.77 9.31 13.03
C GLU A 159 -11.38 10.29 12.02
N ILE A 160 -10.74 10.52 10.86
CA ILE A 160 -11.26 11.44 9.82
C ILE A 160 -12.64 10.99 9.31
N PHE A 161 -12.87 9.69 9.21
CA PHE A 161 -14.09 9.13 8.62
C PHE A 161 -15.21 8.85 9.65
N LYS A 162 -14.89 8.81 10.94
CA LYS A 162 -15.77 8.32 12.01
C LYS A 162 -17.16 8.97 12.00
N ASP A 163 -17.22 10.30 11.88
CA ASP A 163 -18.49 11.05 11.95
C ASP A 163 -19.05 11.40 10.57
N LYS A 164 -18.38 10.96 9.49
CA LYS A 164 -18.75 11.28 8.11
C LYS A 164 -19.60 10.20 7.45
N PHE A 165 -19.45 8.96 7.92
CA PHE A 165 -20.23 7.82 7.48
C PHE A 165 -21.25 7.45 8.55
N VAL A 166 -22.51 7.81 8.31
CA VAL A 166 -23.61 7.51 9.24
C VAL A 166 -24.20 6.15 8.89
N ARG A 167 -24.17 5.23 9.84
CA ARG A 167 -24.74 3.88 9.68
C ARG A 167 -26.26 3.95 9.55
N VAL A 168 -26.80 3.15 8.64
CA VAL A 168 -28.24 2.99 8.44
C VAL A 168 -28.61 1.53 8.62
N GLU A 169 -29.68 1.26 9.36
CA GLU A 169 -30.24 -0.09 9.50
C GLU A 169 -31.10 -0.45 8.27
N ASN A 170 -30.48 -0.48 7.09
CA ASN A 170 -31.10 -0.93 5.85
C ASN A 170 -30.35 -2.17 5.33
N GLN A 171 -31.08 -3.15 4.79
CA GLN A 171 -30.48 -4.38 4.25
C GLN A 171 -29.72 -4.16 2.94
N THR A 172 -29.93 -3.04 2.26
CA THR A 172 -29.32 -2.78 0.93
C THR A 172 -28.13 -1.83 0.96
N ILE A 173 -28.03 -0.96 1.97
CA ILE A 173 -27.06 0.13 2.07
C ILE A 173 -26.67 0.28 3.54
N ASP A 174 -25.37 0.27 3.83
CA ASP A 174 -24.86 0.34 5.21
C ASP A 174 -24.61 1.76 5.69
N PHE A 175 -24.24 2.68 4.78
CA PHE A 175 -23.83 4.04 5.13
C PHE A 175 -24.57 5.12 4.32
N THR A 176 -24.69 6.29 4.94
CA THR A 176 -25.00 7.55 4.26
C THR A 176 -23.89 8.58 4.49
N VAL A 177 -23.71 9.47 3.53
CA VAL A 177 -22.78 10.60 3.57
C VAL A 177 -23.56 11.85 3.19
N GLU A 178 -23.62 12.84 4.07
CA GLU A 178 -24.47 14.04 3.91
C GLU A 178 -25.97 13.72 3.63
N GLY A 179 -26.46 12.58 4.12
CA GLY A 179 -27.83 12.12 3.88
C GLY A 179 -28.06 11.42 2.53
N GLU A 180 -27.04 11.30 1.68
CA GLU A 180 -27.10 10.52 0.44
C GLU A 180 -26.59 9.08 0.68
N PRO A 181 -27.18 8.05 0.02
CA PRO A 181 -26.67 6.68 0.06
C PRO A 181 -25.21 6.57 -0.35
N SER A 182 -24.41 5.85 0.45
CA SER A 182 -23.03 5.52 0.11
C SER A 182 -22.95 4.16 -0.59
N TRP A 183 -22.02 4.02 -1.53
CA TRP A 183 -21.70 2.72 -2.15
C TRP A 183 -20.74 1.88 -1.31
N LEU A 184 -20.20 2.44 -0.22
CA LEU A 184 -19.34 1.72 0.72
C LEU A 184 -20.18 0.85 1.66
N GLU A 185 -19.63 -0.31 2.02
CA GLU A 185 -20.22 -1.30 2.93
C GLU A 185 -19.33 -1.48 4.15
N GLU A 186 -19.91 -1.80 5.30
CA GLU A 186 -19.18 -2.01 6.55
C GLU A 186 -18.23 -3.22 6.45
N GLY A 187 -17.14 -3.19 7.22
CA GLY A 187 -16.19 -4.29 7.33
C GLY A 187 -14.94 -4.07 6.47
N ALA A 188 -14.42 -5.16 5.91
CA ALA A 188 -13.13 -5.15 5.21
C ALA A 188 -13.08 -4.18 4.03
N PHE A 189 -14.18 -4.06 3.28
CA PHE A 189 -14.26 -3.16 2.13
C PHE A 189 -14.08 -1.69 2.55
N PHE A 190 -14.70 -1.27 3.66
CA PHE A 190 -14.50 0.07 4.20
C PHE A 190 -13.09 0.29 4.74
N GLU A 191 -12.49 -0.71 5.40
CA GLU A 191 -11.09 -0.63 5.82
C GLU A 191 -10.14 -0.44 4.63
N HIS A 192 -10.31 -1.21 3.54
CA HIS A 192 -9.54 -1.04 2.31
C HIS A 192 -9.77 0.31 1.66
N PHE A 193 -11.00 0.82 1.68
CA PHE A 193 -11.30 2.17 1.19
C PHE A 193 -10.51 3.21 1.97
N LYS A 194 -10.49 3.17 3.30
CA LYS A 194 -9.72 4.12 4.13
C LYS A 194 -8.23 4.10 3.79
N VAL A 195 -7.64 2.90 3.64
CA VAL A 195 -6.24 2.74 3.24
C VAL A 195 -5.99 3.32 1.83
N TRP A 196 -6.89 3.05 0.88
CA TRP A 196 -6.80 3.52 -0.50
C TRP A 196 -6.96 5.04 -0.63
N TYR A 197 -7.90 5.63 0.11
CA TYR A 197 -8.25 7.04 0.01
C TYR A 197 -7.12 7.98 0.44
N ARG A 198 -6.14 7.44 1.16
CA ARG A 198 -4.84 8.07 1.42
C ARG A 198 -3.95 7.96 0.18
N THR A 199 -3.93 9.03 -0.61
CA THR A 199 -3.18 9.09 -1.86
C THR A 199 -1.67 8.88 -1.62
N PRO A 200 -1.01 7.99 -2.39
CA PRO A 200 0.42 7.74 -2.23
C PRO A 200 1.23 8.96 -2.72
N ALA A 201 2.37 9.21 -2.05
CA ALA A 201 3.30 10.28 -2.44
C ALA A 201 4.21 9.89 -3.62
N SER A 202 4.27 8.59 -3.94
CA SER A 202 5.16 7.98 -4.93
C SER A 202 4.34 7.39 -6.08
N PRO A 203 4.91 7.31 -7.31
CA PRO A 203 4.30 6.57 -8.40
C PRO A 203 4.27 5.04 -8.16
N HIS A 204 4.93 4.55 -7.11
CA HIS A 204 4.83 3.16 -6.68
C HIS A 204 3.85 3.08 -5.51
N VAL A 205 2.63 2.57 -5.78
CA VAL A 205 1.63 2.40 -4.73
C VAL A 205 1.98 1.16 -3.93
N ARG A 206 1.99 1.27 -2.61
CA ARG A 206 2.07 0.14 -1.69
C ARG A 206 1.13 0.39 -0.52
N ASN A 207 0.11 -0.45 -0.41
CA ASN A 207 -0.92 -0.31 0.61
C ASN A 207 -1.13 -1.65 1.33
N LEU A 208 -1.35 -1.57 2.65
CA LEU A 208 -1.65 -2.72 3.48
C LEU A 208 -3.05 -3.25 3.14
N TRP A 209 -3.18 -4.57 3.01
CA TRP A 209 -4.44 -5.24 2.68
C TRP A 209 -4.92 -6.15 3.81
N ALA A 210 -4.01 -6.89 4.44
CA ALA A 210 -4.30 -7.69 5.64
C ALA A 210 -3.06 -7.90 6.51
N THR A 211 -3.30 -8.36 7.73
CA THR A 211 -2.27 -8.87 8.64
C THR A 211 -2.46 -10.36 8.86
N ILE A 212 -1.37 -11.07 9.14
CA ILE A 212 -1.35 -12.49 9.47
C ILE A 212 -0.70 -12.59 10.84
N GLN A 213 -1.45 -13.02 11.85
CA GLN A 213 -0.98 -13.04 13.24
C GLN A 213 -0.06 -14.23 13.55
N GLY A 214 -0.30 -15.37 12.88
CA GLY A 214 0.43 -16.61 13.12
C GLY A 214 1.74 -16.69 12.32
N PRO A 215 2.71 -17.49 12.79
CA PRO A 215 3.93 -17.75 12.03
C PRO A 215 3.59 -18.51 10.74
N LEU A 216 4.43 -18.32 9.72
CA LEU A 216 4.40 -19.16 8.53
C LEU A 216 5.55 -20.16 8.61
N THR A 217 5.22 -21.44 8.66
CA THR A 217 6.21 -22.52 8.62
C THR A 217 6.84 -22.61 7.24
N LYS A 218 8.06 -23.16 7.18
CA LYS A 218 8.67 -23.57 5.93
C LYS A 218 7.71 -24.49 5.17
N GLY A 219 7.52 -24.26 3.88
CA GLY A 219 6.62 -25.05 3.05
C GLY A 219 6.13 -24.33 1.82
N ARG A 220 5.25 -25.01 1.08
CA ARG A 220 4.63 -24.49 -0.14
C ARG A 220 3.27 -23.86 0.16
N TYR A 221 3.07 -22.66 -0.38
CA TYR A 221 1.86 -21.87 -0.20
C TYR A 221 1.27 -21.48 -1.55
N GLU A 222 -0.02 -21.15 -1.53
CA GLU A 222 -0.76 -20.64 -2.67
C GLU A 222 -1.55 -19.42 -2.23
N ILE A 223 -1.39 -18.32 -2.95
CA ILE A 223 -2.33 -17.19 -2.88
C ILE A 223 -3.34 -17.34 -4.02
N ARG A 224 -4.63 -17.31 -3.69
CA ARG A 224 -5.72 -17.30 -4.67
C ARG A 224 -6.24 -15.88 -4.84
N PHE A 225 -6.48 -15.50 -6.08
CA PHE A 225 -7.03 -14.20 -6.45
C PHE A 225 -8.55 -14.38 -6.61
N VAL A 226 -9.30 -14.17 -5.53
CA VAL A 226 -10.76 -14.36 -5.50
C VAL A 226 -11.46 -13.31 -6.37
N GLU A 227 -10.98 -12.07 -6.29
CA GLU A 227 -11.34 -10.99 -7.21
C GLU A 227 -10.04 -10.51 -7.85
N ASN A 228 -9.99 -10.47 -9.18
CA ASN A 228 -8.85 -10.02 -9.96
C ASN A 228 -9.32 -9.00 -10.99
N SER A 229 -9.36 -7.74 -10.58
CA SER A 229 -9.91 -6.64 -11.37
C SER A 229 -8.94 -6.21 -12.48
N PRO A 230 -9.41 -6.02 -13.72
CA PRO A 230 -8.58 -5.55 -14.84
C PRO A 230 -8.39 -4.02 -14.86
N VAL A 231 -9.03 -3.29 -13.95
CA VAL A 231 -9.01 -1.81 -13.92
C VAL A 231 -7.59 -1.28 -13.99
N TRP A 232 -6.68 -1.88 -13.21
CA TRP A 232 -5.30 -1.44 -13.06
C TRP A 232 -4.28 -2.10 -13.98
N THR A 233 -4.74 -2.82 -14.99
CA THR A 233 -3.86 -3.60 -15.87
C THR A 233 -4.26 -3.42 -17.32
N ASP A 234 -5.54 -3.58 -17.64
CA ASP A 234 -6.03 -3.61 -19.01
C ASP A 234 -6.82 -2.37 -19.40
N GLU A 235 -7.48 -1.71 -18.42
CA GLU A 235 -8.40 -0.61 -18.72
C GLU A 235 -7.78 0.78 -18.56
N TRP A 236 -7.08 1.04 -17.45
CA TRP A 236 -6.65 2.41 -17.11
C TRP A 236 -5.20 2.70 -17.49
N ILE A 237 -4.46 1.69 -17.91
CA ILE A 237 -3.01 1.76 -18.04
C ILE A 237 -2.56 1.20 -19.38
N ASP A 238 -1.87 2.02 -20.16
CA ASP A 238 -1.04 1.60 -21.30
C ASP A 238 0.41 1.37 -20.81
N MET A 239 0.61 0.32 -20.02
CA MET A 239 1.93 -0.09 -19.55
C MET A 239 2.46 -1.18 -20.47
N LYS A 240 3.76 -1.13 -20.79
CA LYS A 240 4.42 -2.21 -21.54
C LYS A 240 4.31 -3.57 -20.85
N GLU A 241 4.19 -3.59 -19.51
CA GLU A 241 4.03 -4.81 -18.70
C GLU A 241 3.06 -4.53 -17.52
N PRO A 242 1.73 -4.66 -17.73
CA PRO A 242 0.76 -4.42 -16.69
C PRO A 242 0.81 -5.58 -15.68
N LYS A 243 1.37 -5.33 -14.49
CA LYS A 243 1.42 -6.32 -13.41
C LYS A 243 1.08 -5.71 -12.07
N LYS A 244 0.44 -6.53 -11.23
CA LYS A 244 0.17 -6.26 -9.82
C LYS A 244 1.06 -7.17 -8.99
N THR A 245 1.43 -6.73 -7.78
CA THR A 245 2.28 -7.55 -6.90
C THR A 245 1.61 -7.69 -5.55
N VAL A 246 1.50 -8.92 -5.04
CA VAL A 246 1.27 -9.17 -3.62
C VAL A 246 2.63 -9.23 -2.92
N LEU A 247 2.75 -8.48 -1.83
CA LEU A 247 3.92 -8.44 -0.99
C LEU A 247 3.59 -8.97 0.41
N LEU A 248 4.20 -10.09 0.77
CA LEU A 248 4.27 -10.55 2.15
C LEU A 248 5.55 -10.02 2.78
N SER A 249 5.44 -9.24 3.84
CA SER A 249 6.59 -8.70 4.56
C SER A 249 6.42 -8.83 6.06
N GLN A 250 7.49 -9.16 6.77
CA GLN A 250 7.48 -9.21 8.22
C GLN A 250 7.34 -7.80 8.81
N ALA A 251 6.46 -7.64 9.80
CA ALA A 251 6.39 -6.39 10.55
C ALA A 251 7.68 -6.22 11.36
N HIS A 252 8.33 -5.08 11.20
CA HIS A 252 9.59 -4.77 11.87
C HIS A 252 9.58 -3.35 12.41
N THR A 253 10.16 -3.14 13.59
CA THR A 253 10.11 -1.86 14.33
C THR A 253 10.83 -0.72 13.59
N LEU A 254 11.90 -1.04 12.86
CA LEU A 254 12.65 -0.07 12.03
C LEU A 254 12.00 0.18 10.65
N GLY A 255 10.84 -0.41 10.38
CA GLY A 255 10.12 -0.27 9.12
C GLY A 255 10.49 -1.33 8.09
N SER A 256 10.34 -1.00 6.81
CA SER A 256 10.50 -1.98 5.72
C SER A 256 11.96 -2.34 5.45
N ARG A 257 12.16 -3.52 4.85
CA ARG A 257 13.46 -4.00 4.37
C ARG A 257 14.18 -2.97 3.50
N GLY A 258 13.45 -2.39 2.54
CA GLY A 258 13.97 -1.38 1.62
C GLY A 258 14.42 -0.09 2.31
N ALA A 259 13.64 0.40 3.28
CA ALA A 259 14.00 1.59 4.05
C ALA A 259 15.27 1.38 4.89
N CYS A 260 15.35 0.24 5.60
CA CYS A 260 16.54 -0.11 6.37
C CYS A 260 17.77 -0.26 5.47
N LYS A 261 17.61 -0.90 4.29
CA LYS A 261 18.71 -1.05 3.32
C LYS A 261 19.22 0.29 2.83
N PHE A 262 18.31 1.17 2.39
CA PHE A 262 18.66 2.47 1.85
C PHE A 262 19.35 3.35 2.88
N LEU A 263 18.77 3.48 4.07
CA LEU A 263 19.35 4.29 5.14
C LEU A 263 20.69 3.71 5.61
N GLY A 264 20.79 2.38 5.71
CA GLY A 264 22.03 1.69 6.04
C GLY A 264 23.16 2.00 5.05
N VAL A 265 22.89 1.91 3.75
CA VAL A 265 23.86 2.28 2.69
C VAL A 265 24.28 3.74 2.82
N ILE A 266 23.34 4.67 3.03
CA ILE A 266 23.65 6.09 3.20
C ILE A 266 24.57 6.32 4.40
N CYS A 267 24.27 5.70 5.55
CA CYS A 267 25.10 5.80 6.74
C CYS A 267 26.52 5.25 6.48
N THR A 268 26.64 4.12 5.78
CA THR A 268 27.95 3.58 5.40
C THR A 268 28.73 4.54 4.49
N VAL A 269 28.08 5.17 3.51
CA VAL A 269 28.72 6.17 2.64
C VAL A 269 29.24 7.37 3.44
N PHE A 270 28.43 7.91 4.36
CA PHE A 270 28.86 9.01 5.23
C PHE A 270 30.01 8.62 6.16
N CYS A 271 29.99 7.39 6.70
CA CYS A 271 31.10 6.85 7.47
C CYS A 271 32.40 6.85 6.65
N CYS A 272 32.40 6.29 5.44
CA CYS A 272 33.58 6.26 4.57
C CYS A 272 34.10 7.67 4.26
N ALA A 273 33.21 8.62 3.95
CA ALA A 273 33.59 10.01 3.71
C ALA A 273 34.24 10.67 4.94
N GLN A 274 33.73 10.39 6.13
CA GLN A 274 34.26 10.93 7.39
C GLN A 274 35.58 10.29 7.82
N VAL A 275 35.79 9.00 7.53
CA VAL A 275 37.09 8.34 7.70
C VAL A 275 38.12 9.01 6.79
N ALA A 276 37.79 9.23 5.51
CA ALA A 276 38.67 9.90 4.56
C ALA A 276 39.01 11.33 5.00
N MET A 277 38.01 12.11 5.46
CA MET A 277 38.24 13.44 6.03
C MET A 277 39.13 13.39 7.27
N THR A 278 38.91 12.44 8.17
CA THR A 278 39.74 12.29 9.38
C THR A 278 41.18 11.99 8.99
N PHE A 279 41.39 11.08 8.04
CA PHE A 279 42.70 10.76 7.52
C PHE A 279 43.40 11.99 6.92
N PHE A 280 42.68 12.73 6.06
CA PHE A 280 43.22 13.93 5.41
C PHE A 280 43.62 15.00 6.43
N PHE A 281 42.75 15.35 7.37
CA PHE A 281 43.02 16.44 8.32
C PHE A 281 44.01 16.07 9.43
N CYS A 282 44.07 14.81 9.85
CA CYS A 282 44.95 14.37 10.93
C CYS A 282 46.33 13.92 10.44
N PHE A 283 46.45 13.39 9.22
CA PHE A 283 47.69 12.78 8.73
C PHE A 283 48.23 13.47 7.47
N ALA A 284 47.41 13.70 6.44
CA ALA A 284 47.90 14.23 5.16
C ALA A 284 48.18 15.73 5.19
N LEU A 285 47.31 16.53 5.81
CA LEU A 285 47.45 18.00 5.85
C LEU A 285 48.69 18.47 6.64
N PRO A 286 49.05 17.87 7.79
CA PRO A 286 50.32 18.19 8.45
C PRO A 286 51.53 17.91 7.57
N LEU A 287 51.56 16.77 6.88
CA LEU A 287 52.67 16.38 5.98
C LEU A 287 52.83 17.27 4.74
N LEU A 288 51.79 18.01 4.36
CA LEU A 288 51.84 18.97 3.24
C LEU A 288 52.27 20.38 3.69
N LYS A 289 52.31 20.64 4.99
CA LYS A 289 52.74 21.93 5.56
C LYS A 289 54.22 21.95 5.94
N ASP A 290 54.84 20.78 6.08
CA ASP A 290 56.28 20.59 6.27
C ASP A 290 56.99 20.40 4.91
#